data_AF-A0A9N9DKJ2-F1
#
_entry.id   AF-A0A9N9DKJ2-F1
#
_cell.length_a   1.000
_cell.length_b   1.000
_cell.length_c   1.000
_cell.angle_alpha   90.00
_cell.angle_beta   90.00
_cell.angle_gamma   90.00
#
_symmetry.space_group_name_H-M   'P 1'
#
loop_
_entity.id
_entity.type
_entity.pdbx_description
1 polymer ?
#
loop_
_entity_poly.entity_id
_entity_poly.type
_entity_poly.pdbx_seq_one_letter_code
_entity_poly.pdbx_strand_id
1 'polypeptide(L)'
;MRPLLYYNCKNLEIGNLKGLTEDEPIPERYERYWRSYALFRRTFIVLTAVWGFGLLLDVPVRILIIYKTKTIDETVYIGNVVIGSWTGCILLFTIVYSRWMQKLSQKREAEAAAAAS
;
A
#
# COMPACT_ATOMS: atom_id res chain seq x y z
N MET A 1 20.43 -8.83 15.44
CA MET A 1 19.89 -9.02 14.07
C MET A 1 18.67 -8.14 13.91
N ARG A 2 18.55 -7.38 12.81
CA ARG A 2 17.34 -6.58 12.55
C ARG A 2 16.24 -7.52 12.01
N PRO A 3 14.97 -7.39 12.45
CA PRO A 3 13.91 -8.34 12.10
C PRO A 3 13.64 -8.37 10.59
N LEU A 4 13.13 -9.47 10.06
CA LEU A 4 12.83 -9.63 8.62
C LEU A 4 11.83 -8.57 8.13
N LEU A 5 10.92 -8.13 9.01
CA LEU A 5 10.04 -6.98 8.81
C LEU A 5 10.82 -5.68 8.60
N TYR A 6 11.95 -5.45 9.25
CA TYR A 6 12.74 -4.23 9.06
C TYR A 6 13.23 -4.08 7.62
N TYR A 7 13.75 -5.16 7.02
CA TYR A 7 14.25 -5.12 5.64
C TYR A 7 13.12 -5.02 4.61
N ASN A 8 11.97 -5.65 4.88
CA ASN A 8 10.81 -5.57 3.99
C ASN A 8 10.06 -4.24 4.13
N CYS A 9 9.96 -3.70 5.35
CA CYS A 9 9.13 -2.53 5.67
C CYS A 9 9.86 -1.20 5.61
N LYS A 10 11.20 -1.13 5.75
CA LYS A 10 11.91 0.16 5.65
C LYS A 10 11.69 0.87 4.30
N ASN A 11 11.33 0.10 3.27
CA ASN A 11 11.08 0.58 1.90
C ASN A 11 9.62 0.39 1.47
N LEU A 12 8.73 -0.05 2.38
CA LEU A 12 7.34 -0.36 2.02
C LEU A 12 6.51 0.89 1.70
N GLU A 13 6.94 2.03 2.19
CA GLU A 13 6.28 3.31 1.99
C GLU A 13 6.89 4.10 0.85
N ILE A 14 7.17 3.51 -0.32
CA ILE A 14 7.77 4.27 -1.45
C ILE A 14 9.15 4.91 -1.09
N GLY A 15 9.69 4.67 0.12
CA GLY A 15 10.74 5.47 0.76
C GLY A 15 12.15 5.24 0.28
N ASN A 16 12.36 4.39 -0.74
CA ASN A 16 13.63 4.35 -1.47
C ASN A 16 13.55 5.21 -2.74
N LEU A 17 12.94 6.38 -2.61
CA LEU A 17 13.05 7.43 -3.63
C LEU A 17 14.54 7.76 -3.76
N LYS A 18 15.04 7.86 -4.99
CA LYS A 18 16.42 8.30 -5.22
C LYS A 18 16.49 9.82 -5.00
N GLY A 19 17.34 10.26 -4.09
CA GLY A 19 17.63 11.68 -3.87
C GLY A 19 18.45 12.26 -5.01
N LEU A 20 18.39 13.58 -5.18
CA LEU A 20 19.28 14.30 -6.08
C LEU A 20 20.72 14.29 -5.54
N THR A 21 20.86 14.35 -4.22
CA THR A 21 22.09 14.19 -3.45
C THR A 21 21.91 13.09 -2.41
N GLU A 22 23.02 12.50 -1.95
CA GLU A 22 22.99 11.42 -0.96
C GLU A 22 22.40 11.88 0.38
N ASP A 23 22.69 13.13 0.74
CA ASP A 23 22.28 13.78 2.00
C ASP A 23 20.92 14.49 1.93
N GLU A 24 20.19 14.38 0.81
CA GLU A 24 18.90 15.06 0.67
C GLU A 24 17.88 14.56 1.72
N PRO A 25 17.31 15.46 2.54
CA PRO A 25 16.29 15.11 3.52
C PRO A 25 15.10 14.39 2.88
N ILE A 26 14.56 13.39 3.58
CA ILE A 26 13.39 12.62 3.13
C ILE A 26 12.20 13.51 2.74
N PRO A 27 11.81 14.55 3.52
CA PRO A 27 10.66 15.39 3.18
C PRO A 27 10.82 16.12 1.84
N GLU A 28 12.01 16.66 1.56
CA GLU A 28 12.31 17.36 0.31
C GLU A 28 12.25 16.41 -0.88
N ARG A 29 12.75 15.19 -0.68
CA ARG A 29 12.68 14.12 -1.67
C ARG A 29 11.23 13.76 -2.01
N TYR A 30 10.38 13.60 -1.00
CA TYR A 30 8.96 13.32 -1.21
C TYR A 30 8.24 14.46 -1.94
N GLU A 31 8.50 15.71 -1.55
CA GLU A 31 7.90 16.89 -2.17
C GLU A 31 8.27 16.99 -3.66
N ARG A 32 9.54 16.74 -3.99
CA ARG A 32 10.02 16.69 -5.38
C ARG A 32 9.29 15.62 -6.19
N TYR A 33 9.16 14.41 -5.64
CA TYR A 33 8.47 13.32 -6.34
C TYR A 33 6.97 13.59 -6.50
N TRP A 34 6.36 14.22 -5.50
CA TRP A 34 4.96 14.62 -5.51
C TRP A 34 4.65 15.63 -6.62
N ARG A 35 5.52 16.62 -6.82
CA ARG A 35 5.37 17.64 -7.88
C ARG A 35 5.70 17.09 -9.26
N SER A 36 6.76 16.29 -9.37
CA SER A 36 7.37 15.94 -10.66
C SER A 36 6.77 14.68 -11.30
N TYR A 37 6.31 13.71 -10.50
CA TYR A 37 5.89 12.40 -11.03
C TYR A 37 4.40 12.15 -10.77
N ALA A 38 3.60 12.18 -11.85
CA ALA A 38 2.17 11.83 -11.78
C ALA A 38 1.95 10.39 -11.31
N LEU A 39 2.88 9.48 -11.62
CA LEU A 39 2.83 8.07 -11.19
C LEU A 39 2.90 7.93 -9.66
N PHE A 40 3.70 8.77 -9.00
CA PHE A 40 3.85 8.78 -7.54
C PHE A 40 2.52 9.13 -6.86
N ARG A 41 1.86 10.20 -7.33
CA ARG A 41 0.52 10.58 -6.84
C ARG A 41 -0.53 9.50 -7.11
N ARG A 42 -0.50 8.87 -8.29
CA ARG A 42 -1.43 7.79 -8.64
C ARG A 42 -1.34 6.61 -7.69
N THR A 43 -0.16 6.28 -7.19
CA THR A 43 0.01 5.23 -6.16
C THR A 43 -0.81 5.54 -4.93
N PHE A 44 -0.70 6.76 -4.38
CA PHE A 44 -1.49 7.18 -3.22
C PHE A 44 -2.99 7.19 -3.51
N ILE A 45 -3.41 7.70 -4.67
CA ILE A 45 -4.84 7.70 -5.06
C ILE A 45 -5.40 6.28 -5.09
N VAL A 46 -4.70 5.34 -5.74
CA VAL A 46 -5.15 3.95 -5.86
C VAL A 46 -5.17 3.26 -4.49
N LEU A 47 -4.12 3.41 -3.69
CA LEU A 47 -4.09 2.83 -2.34
C LEU A 47 -5.23 3.38 -1.48
N THR A 48 -5.42 4.69 -1.46
CA THR A 48 -6.53 5.33 -0.72
C THR A 48 -7.89 4.86 -1.22
N ALA A 49 -8.09 4.74 -2.53
CA ALA A 49 -9.35 4.26 -3.09
C ALA A 49 -9.63 2.80 -2.71
N VAL A 50 -8.61 1.93 -2.77
CA VAL A 50 -8.73 0.51 -2.38
C VAL A 50 -9.04 0.37 -0.90
N TRP A 51 -8.34 1.12 -0.04
CA TRP A 51 -8.63 1.15 1.40
C TRP A 51 -10.02 1.70 1.70
N GLY A 52 -10.42 2.78 1.04
CA GLY A 52 -11.75 3.37 1.19
C GLY A 52 -12.87 2.42 0.80
N PHE A 53 -12.76 1.78 -0.38
CA PHE A 53 -13.69 0.74 -0.81
C PHE A 53 -13.67 -0.47 0.13
N GLY A 54 -12.47 -0.82 0.60
CA GLY A 54 -12.20 -1.78 1.66
C GLY A 54 -13.10 -1.60 2.88
N LEU A 55 -13.06 -0.39 3.44
CA LEU A 55 -13.80 -0.02 4.63
C LEU A 55 -15.31 0.12 4.37
N LEU A 56 -15.70 0.62 3.19
CA LEU A 56 -17.10 0.70 2.81
C LEU A 56 -17.75 -0.68 2.69
N LEU A 57 -17.01 -1.70 2.22
CA LEU A 57 -17.49 -3.08 2.16
C LEU A 57 -17.59 -3.77 3.53
N ASP A 58 -16.81 -3.34 4.52
CA ASP A 58 -16.87 -3.92 5.88
C ASP A 58 -18.26 -3.73 6.50
N VAL A 59 -18.92 -2.60 6.20
CA VAL A 59 -20.25 -2.26 6.75
C VAL A 59 -21.33 -3.28 6.35
N PRO A 60 -21.63 -3.51 5.06
CA PRO A 60 -22.65 -4.49 4.67
C PRO A 60 -22.26 -5.92 5.08
N VAL A 61 -20.97 -6.27 5.08
CA VAL A 61 -20.51 -7.58 5.55
C VAL A 61 -20.80 -7.78 7.04
N ARG A 62 -20.51 -6.79 7.88
CA ARG A 62 -20.87 -6.82 9.31
C ARG A 62 -22.36 -6.95 9.53
N ILE A 63 -23.17 -6.21 8.77
CA ILE A 63 -24.63 -6.30 8.82
C ILE A 63 -25.08 -7.73 8.51
N LEU A 64 -24.55 -8.33 7.43
CA LEU A 64 -24.88 -9.71 7.06
C LEU A 64 -24.50 -10.72 8.14
N ILE A 65 -23.34 -10.56 8.78
CA ILE A 65 -22.91 -11.44 9.88
C ILE A 65 -23.95 -11.37 11.00
N ILE A 66 -24.29 -10.17 11.48
CA ILE A 66 -25.25 -9.97 12.58
C ILE A 66 -26.61 -10.60 12.29
N TYR A 67 -27.10 -10.51 11.05
CA TYR A 67 -28.39 -11.10 10.68
C TYR A 67 -28.36 -12.62 10.48
N LYS A 68 -27.19 -13.22 10.28
CA LYS A 68 -27.04 -14.65 9.96
C LYS A 68 -26.60 -15.49 11.15
N THR A 69 -25.88 -14.91 12.10
CA THR A 69 -25.44 -15.58 13.32
C THR A 69 -26.55 -15.62 14.36
N LYS A 70 -26.54 -16.65 15.21
CA LYS A 70 -27.60 -16.85 16.22
C LYS A 70 -27.18 -16.37 17.61
N THR A 71 -25.88 -16.27 17.86
CA THR A 71 -25.33 -15.87 19.17
C THR A 71 -24.36 -14.71 19.04
N ILE A 72 -24.18 -13.97 20.14
CA ILE A 72 -23.25 -12.84 20.20
C ILE A 72 -21.81 -13.34 20.02
N ASP A 73 -21.43 -14.45 20.66
CA ASP A 73 -20.08 -15.00 20.58
C ASP A 73 -19.70 -15.40 19.14
N GLU A 74 -20.63 -16.03 18.42
CA GLU A 74 -20.44 -16.39 17.01
C GLU A 74 -20.30 -15.14 16.13
N THR A 75 -21.14 -14.14 16.37
CA THR A 75 -21.10 -12.84 15.65
C THR A 75 -19.74 -12.17 15.81
N VAL A 76 -19.24 -12.09 17.06
CA VAL A 76 -17.97 -11.45 17.37
C VAL A 76 -16.80 -12.25 16.79
N TYR A 77 -16.83 -13.58 16.93
CA TYR A 77 -15.79 -14.45 16.39
C TYR A 77 -15.68 -14.32 14.87
N ILE A 78 -16.79 -14.50 14.15
CA ILE A 78 -16.81 -14.41 12.68
C ILE A 78 -16.44 -12.99 12.24
N GLY A 79 -16.95 -11.96 12.91
CA GLY A 79 -16.60 -10.57 12.62
C GLY A 79 -15.09 -10.29 12.73
N ASN A 80 -14.45 -10.79 13.79
CA ASN A 80 -13.01 -10.63 13.99
C ASN A 80 -12.18 -11.40 12.95
N VAL A 81 -12.59 -12.62 12.60
CA VAL A 81 -11.94 -13.40 11.55
C VAL A 81 -12.06 -12.68 10.21
N VAL A 82 -13.25 -12.19 9.86
CA VAL A 82 -13.51 -11.50 8.60
C VAL A 82 -12.69 -10.22 8.50
N ILE A 83 -12.72 -9.35 9.52
CA ILE A 83 -11.97 -8.09 9.47
C ILE A 83 -10.46 -8.32 9.49
N GLY A 84 -9.96 -9.31 10.23
CA GLY A 84 -8.56 -9.70 10.23
C GLY A 84 -8.10 -10.22 8.87
N SER A 85 -8.89 -11.09 8.25
CA SER A 85 -8.64 -11.63 6.92
C SER A 85 -8.63 -10.53 5.87
N TRP A 86 -9.63 -9.66 5.90
CA TRP A 86 -9.80 -8.54 4.96
C TRP A 86 -8.66 -7.54 5.07
N THR A 87 -8.32 -7.12 6.29
CA THR A 87 -7.21 -6.20 6.55
C THR A 87 -5.89 -6.83 6.08
N GLY A 88 -5.68 -8.13 6.36
CA GLY A 88 -4.53 -8.88 5.86
C GLY A 88 -4.42 -8.88 4.34
N CYS A 89 -5.54 -9.12 3.63
CA CYS A 89 -5.59 -9.06 2.17
C CYS A 89 -5.25 -7.67 1.61
N ILE A 90 -5.82 -6.60 2.19
CA ILE A 90 -5.54 -5.22 1.75
C ILE A 90 -4.09 -4.83 2.04
N LEU A 91 -3.53 -5.27 3.19
CA LEU A 91 -2.12 -5.07 3.51
C LEU A 91 -1.21 -5.78 2.50
N LEU A 92 -1.48 -7.05 2.20
CA LEU A 92 -0.74 -7.80 1.19
C LEU A 92 -0.84 -7.13 -0.19
N PHE A 93 -2.04 -6.68 -0.58
CA PHE A 93 -2.24 -5.92 -1.81
C PHE A 93 -1.40 -4.65 -1.82
N THR A 94 -1.38 -3.89 -0.72
CA THR A 94 -0.57 -2.66 -0.59
C THR A 94 0.91 -2.97 -0.80
N ILE A 95 1.43 -4.03 -0.16
CA ILE A 95 2.81 -4.47 -0.31
C ILE A 95 3.14 -4.84 -1.77
N VAL A 96 2.29 -5.66 -2.39
CA VAL A 96 2.48 -6.14 -3.77
C VAL A 96 2.39 -4.98 -4.76
N TYR A 97 1.39 -4.12 -4.62
CA TYR A 97 1.16 -2.98 -5.50
C TYR A 97 2.31 -1.97 -5.41
N SER A 98 2.74 -1.61 -4.20
CA SER A 98 3.89 -0.72 -4.01
C SER A 98 5.16 -1.28 -4.65
N ARG A 99 5.43 -2.58 -4.51
CA ARG A 99 6.58 -3.24 -5.15
C ARG A 99 6.47 -3.28 -6.66
N TRP A 100 5.28 -3.54 -7.19
CA TRP A 100 5.03 -3.54 -8.62
C TRP A 100 5.25 -2.15 -9.22
N MET A 101 4.78 -1.10 -8.54
CA MET A 101 4.98 0.29 -8.94
C MET A 101 6.46 0.70 -8.95
N GLN A 102 7.24 0.27 -7.94
CA GLN A 102 8.70 0.47 -7.93
C GLN A 102 9.39 -0.21 -9.11
N LYS A 103 9.02 -1.45 -9.44
CA LYS A 103 9.56 -2.14 -10.62
C LYS A 103 9.19 -1.42 -11.92
N LEU A 104 7.97 -0.90 -12.00
CA LEU A 104 7.51 -0.16 -13.18
C LEU A 104 8.27 1.17 -13.36
N SER A 105 8.57 1.89 -12.29
CA SER A 105 9.36 3.12 -12.38
C SER A 105 10.79 2.83 -12.84
N GLN A 106 11.44 1.82 -12.27
CA GLN A 106 12.80 1.40 -12.67
C GLN A 106 12.87 1.00 -14.15
N LYS A 107 11.86 0.27 -14.65
CA LYS A 107 11.80 -0.09 -16.08
C LYS A 107 11.72 1.15 -16.98
N ARG A 108 10.87 2.11 -16.64
CA ARG A 108 10.72 3.36 -17.41
C ARG A 108 11.99 4.21 -17.38
N GLU A 109 12.69 4.24 -16.25
CA GLU A 109 13.99 4.91 -16.15
C GLU A 109 15.04 4.25 -17.03
N ALA A 110 15.10 2.91 -17.06
CA ALA A 110 16.02 2.17 -17.91
C ALA A 110 15.74 2.36 -19.41
N GLU A 111 14.45 2.34 -19.81
CA GLU A 111 14.02 2.61 -21.19
C GLU A 111 14.37 4.04 -21.62
N ALA A 112 14.15 5.04 -20.75
CA ALA A 112 14.50 6.43 -21.02
C ALA A 112 16.02 6.62 -21.15
N ALA A 113 16.82 5.93 -20.34
CA ALA A 113 18.28 5.97 -20.43
C ALA A 113 18.79 5.33 -21.72
N ALA A 114 18.21 4.19 -22.13
CA ALA A 114 18.55 3.51 -23.39
C ALA A 114 18.14 4.31 -24.64
N ALA A 115 17.09 5.13 -24.55
CA ALA A 115 16.68 6.01 -25.65
C ALA A 115 17.53 7.30 -25.76
N ALA A 116 18.29 7.64 -24.71
CA ALA A 116 19.15 8.82 -24.67
C ALA A 116 20.63 8.54 -25.01
N SER A 117 21.00 7.25 -25.16
CA SER A 117 22.31 6.77 -25.62
C SER A 117 22.31 6.46 -27.10
#